data_AF-A0A7K8PDQ8-F1
#
_entry.id   AF-A0A7K8PDQ8-F1
#
_cell.length_a   1.000
_cell.length_b   1.000
_cell.length_c   1.000
_cell.angle_alpha   90.00
_cell.angle_beta   90.00
_cell.angle_gamma   90.00
#
_symmetry.space_group_name_H-M   'P 1'
#
loop_
_entity.id
_entity.type
_entity.pdbx_description
1 polymer ?
#
loop_
_entity_poly.entity_id
_entity_poly.type
_entity_poly.pdbx_seq_one_letter_code
_entity_poly.pdbx_strand_id
1 'polypeptide(L)'
;GLVGPAALCLGRSMSLCGAPAACAAGPAGGGGGSGAGFSSARLSPPWLRLPEVPGAEPHRANELLLLLPPAPRGPAPPQHHVVYFPGDVQNYHDIMSCHPENFQWEHWSFENVATLLARRFPNSFIWVVKCSRMHLHKFSCYDNFVASNMFGAPEHSTDFGAFKHLHALLVNAFRLSQNILLSQKIVHGVSKDAKIAACKLQPQSVPTTNGCSSTEGERDCECSNNSAMNFIIPSAVGAVSFTLIGFSKGCVVLNQLLYELKEAKKDKNTDAFLKNIKAIYWLDGGHSGGSNTWVTYPEVLKELAQTGIEVHAHVTPYQVFDTMRSWIGREHEKFVQILEEFGVEINDQLHFADDVPSLDNHFRVHEVF
;
A
#
# COMPACT_ATOMS: atom_id res chain seq x y z
N GLY A 1 29.52 -53.06 -3.22
CA GLY A 1 28.28 -53.72 -2.77
C GLY A 1 27.36 -52.66 -2.23
N LEU A 2 26.13 -52.61 -2.76
CA LEU A 2 25.08 -51.61 -2.50
C LEU A 2 24.56 -51.60 -1.04
N VAL A 3 23.74 -50.57 -0.77
CA VAL A 3 22.76 -50.34 0.32
C VAL A 3 23.36 -49.53 1.50
N GLY A 4 22.93 -48.32 1.86
CA GLY A 4 21.68 -47.57 1.70
C GLY A 4 21.17 -47.18 3.11
N PRO A 5 21.00 -45.88 3.48
CA PRO A 5 20.70 -45.50 4.86
C PRO A 5 19.21 -45.64 5.21
N ALA A 6 18.98 -46.00 6.47
CA ALA A 6 17.69 -46.29 7.08
C ALA A 6 16.76 -45.06 7.13
N ALA A 7 15.54 -45.24 6.64
CA ALA A 7 14.41 -44.36 6.89
C ALA A 7 13.80 -44.67 8.26
N LEU A 8 13.80 -43.68 9.16
CA LEU A 8 13.05 -43.73 10.42
C LEU A 8 11.65 -43.16 10.19
N CYS A 9 10.69 -44.06 9.99
CA CYS A 9 9.27 -43.80 10.11
C CYS A 9 8.89 -43.68 11.60
N LEU A 10 8.26 -42.57 11.99
CA LEU A 10 7.44 -42.51 13.20
C LEU A 10 6.05 -42.02 12.80
N GLY A 11 5.17 -43.01 12.56
CA GLY A 11 3.74 -42.81 12.55
C GLY A 11 3.20 -42.69 13.97
N ARG A 12 2.16 -41.87 14.15
CA ARG A 12 1.27 -42.00 15.29
C ARG A 12 -0.17 -41.92 14.78
N SER A 13 -0.80 -43.08 14.73
CA SER A 13 -2.26 -43.25 14.65
C SER A 13 -2.93 -42.63 15.87
N MET A 14 -4.07 -41.96 15.66
CA MET A 14 -5.23 -42.12 16.52
C MET A 14 -6.50 -42.16 15.68
N SER A 15 -7.41 -43.02 16.15
CA SER A 15 -8.48 -43.69 15.42
C SER A 15 -9.79 -42.89 15.42
N LEU A 16 -10.58 -43.23 14.41
CA LEU A 16 -11.97 -42.89 14.14
C LEU A 16 -12.92 -43.10 15.34
N CYS A 17 -13.87 -42.18 15.50
CA CYS A 17 -15.29 -42.51 15.75
C CYS A 17 -16.18 -41.26 15.58
N GLY A 18 -17.25 -41.38 14.78
CA GLY A 18 -18.49 -40.63 14.96
C GLY A 18 -18.79 -39.50 13.96
N ALA A 19 -19.40 -39.83 12.82
CA ALA A 19 -20.25 -38.88 12.10
C ALA A 19 -21.54 -38.61 12.92
N PRO A 20 -22.19 -37.44 12.76
CA PRO A 20 -23.52 -37.52 12.18
C PRO A 20 -23.94 -36.37 11.25
N ALA A 21 -24.88 -36.76 10.38
CA ALA A 21 -26.02 -36.02 9.82
C ALA A 21 -25.77 -34.83 8.88
N ALA A 22 -25.95 -35.15 7.60
CA ALA A 22 -26.35 -34.22 6.56
C ALA A 22 -27.67 -33.52 6.90
N CYS A 23 -27.71 -32.19 6.77
CA CYS A 23 -28.95 -31.43 6.70
C CYS A 23 -29.23 -31.09 5.24
N ALA A 24 -30.24 -31.76 4.69
CA ALA A 24 -30.83 -31.44 3.39
C ALA A 24 -31.55 -30.09 3.46
N ALA A 25 -31.21 -29.17 2.56
CA ALA A 25 -32.00 -27.98 2.27
C ALA A 25 -32.79 -28.22 0.97
N GLY A 26 -34.11 -28.21 1.07
CA GLY A 26 -35.03 -28.18 -0.08
C GLY A 26 -35.07 -26.81 -0.75
N PRO A 27 -35.65 -26.70 -1.96
CA PRO A 27 -35.43 -25.56 -2.85
C PRO A 27 -36.41 -24.42 -2.57
N ALA A 28 -35.90 -23.18 -2.60
CA ALA A 28 -36.71 -21.99 -2.81
C ALA A 28 -36.44 -21.46 -4.21
N GLY A 29 -37.42 -21.60 -5.10
CA GLY A 29 -37.42 -20.92 -6.39
C GLY A 29 -37.86 -19.47 -6.23
N GLY A 30 -37.33 -18.59 -7.09
CA GLY A 30 -37.93 -17.29 -7.36
C GLY A 30 -36.94 -16.14 -7.53
N GLY A 31 -36.49 -15.91 -8.77
CA GLY A 31 -36.48 -14.57 -9.36
C GLY A 31 -35.27 -13.65 -9.10
N GLY A 32 -34.53 -13.38 -10.19
CA GLY A 32 -34.26 -12.00 -10.58
C GLY A 32 -32.87 -11.42 -10.29
N GLY A 33 -32.04 -11.39 -11.34
CA GLY A 33 -31.16 -10.26 -11.64
C GLY A 33 -29.92 -10.08 -10.76
N SER A 34 -28.85 -10.84 -11.02
CA SER A 34 -27.50 -10.47 -10.58
C SER A 34 -26.85 -9.55 -11.61
N GLY A 35 -27.10 -8.25 -11.48
CA GLY A 35 -26.18 -7.23 -11.96
C GLY A 35 -24.86 -7.38 -11.20
N ALA A 36 -23.75 -7.42 -11.92
CA ALA A 36 -22.41 -7.37 -11.35
C ALA A 36 -22.28 -6.10 -10.50
N GLY A 37 -22.32 -6.26 -9.18
CA GLY A 37 -22.12 -5.17 -8.24
C GLY A 37 -20.63 -4.83 -8.20
N PHE A 38 -20.22 -3.82 -8.96
CA PHE A 38 -18.96 -3.13 -8.72
C PHE A 38 -19.00 -2.61 -7.27
N SER A 39 -18.12 -3.12 -6.42
CA SER A 39 -17.96 -2.65 -5.06
C SER A 39 -17.56 -1.17 -5.12
N SER A 40 -18.50 -0.28 -4.80
CA SER A 40 -18.27 1.17 -4.86
C SER A 40 -17.29 1.58 -3.76
N ALA A 41 -16.30 2.40 -4.12
CA ALA A 41 -15.37 3.01 -3.18
C ALA A 41 -16.15 3.72 -2.05
N ARG A 42 -16.03 3.21 -0.82
CA ARG A 42 -16.65 3.82 0.37
C ARG A 42 -15.61 4.65 1.11
N LEU A 43 -15.96 5.88 1.47
CA LEU A 43 -15.26 6.58 2.54
C LEU A 43 -15.74 6.04 3.89
N SER A 44 -14.82 5.49 4.65
CA SER A 44 -14.95 5.37 6.11
C SER A 44 -13.89 6.30 6.68
N PRO A 45 -14.19 7.59 6.95
CA PRO A 45 -13.17 8.56 7.31
C PRO A 45 -12.31 8.07 8.49
N PRO A 46 -10.98 8.25 8.44
CA PRO A 46 -10.21 9.02 7.44
C PRO A 46 -9.73 8.23 6.19
N TRP A 47 -10.29 7.05 5.93
CA TRP A 47 -9.82 6.13 4.89
C TRP A 47 -10.63 6.19 3.59
N LEU A 48 -9.95 6.02 2.46
CA LEU A 48 -10.55 5.76 1.16
C LEU A 48 -10.06 4.41 0.61
N ARG A 49 -10.97 3.45 0.44
CA ARG A 49 -10.70 2.18 -0.24
C ARG A 49 -10.92 2.34 -1.74
N LEU A 50 -9.92 1.97 -2.54
CA LEU A 50 -9.93 1.97 -3.99
C LEU A 50 -9.82 0.51 -4.47
N PRO A 51 -10.95 -0.16 -4.76
CA PRO A 51 -10.98 -1.62 -4.92
C PRO A 51 -10.27 -2.14 -6.18
N GLU A 52 -10.17 -1.32 -7.23
CA GLU A 52 -9.61 -1.73 -8.51
C GLU A 52 -8.96 -0.52 -9.18
N VAL A 53 -7.68 -0.29 -8.89
CA VAL A 53 -6.89 0.75 -9.53
C VAL A 53 -6.03 0.11 -10.62
N PRO A 54 -6.22 0.47 -11.90
CA PRO A 54 -5.38 -0.05 -12.98
C PRO A 54 -3.94 0.47 -12.88
N GLY A 55 -2.96 -0.38 -13.17
CA GLY A 55 -1.56 -0.01 -13.36
C GLY A 55 -1.18 0.16 -14.82
N ALA A 56 0.02 -0.28 -15.20
CA ALA A 56 0.57 -0.11 -16.55
C ALA A 56 -0.22 -0.85 -17.64
N GLU A 57 -0.75 -2.02 -17.31
CA GLU A 57 -1.60 -2.81 -18.18
C GLU A 57 -3.02 -2.82 -17.60
N PRO A 58 -4.08 -2.65 -18.41
CA PRO A 58 -5.44 -2.53 -17.89
C PRO A 58 -5.90 -3.70 -17.01
N HIS A 59 -5.37 -4.91 -17.24
CA HIS A 59 -5.69 -6.11 -16.46
C HIS A 59 -4.83 -6.28 -15.20
N ARG A 60 -3.72 -5.53 -15.08
CA ARG A 60 -2.90 -5.48 -13.86
C ARG A 60 -3.44 -4.36 -12.98
N ALA A 61 -4.37 -4.70 -12.10
CA ALA A 61 -4.97 -3.76 -11.15
C ALA A 61 -4.71 -4.20 -9.70
N ASN A 62 -4.58 -3.22 -8.81
CA ASN A 62 -4.44 -3.46 -7.37
C ASN A 62 -5.54 -2.73 -6.61
N GLU A 63 -5.87 -3.29 -5.46
CA GLU A 63 -6.67 -2.61 -4.47
C GLU A 63 -5.76 -1.74 -3.57
N LEU A 64 -6.16 -0.51 -3.31
CA LEU A 64 -5.41 0.44 -2.49
C LEU A 64 -6.25 1.01 -1.35
N LEU A 65 -5.60 1.25 -0.22
CA LEU A 65 -6.13 2.06 0.87
C LEU A 65 -5.37 3.39 0.90
N LEU A 66 -6.11 4.50 0.88
CA LEU A 66 -5.56 5.83 1.10
C LEU A 66 -5.97 6.34 2.50
N LEU A 67 -4.99 6.76 3.27
CA LEU A 67 -5.17 7.63 4.44
C LEU A 67 -4.73 9.05 4.07
N LEU A 68 -5.66 10.00 4.22
CA LEU A 68 -5.37 11.41 4.02
C LEU A 68 -4.62 12.00 5.22
N PRO A 69 -3.65 12.90 5.01
CA PRO A 69 -3.06 13.65 6.09
C PRO A 69 -4.11 14.57 6.74
N PRO A 70 -3.90 14.98 8.01
CA PRO A 70 -4.71 16.02 8.63
C PRO A 70 -4.73 17.30 7.79
N ALA A 71 -5.82 18.08 7.90
CA ALA A 71 -5.92 19.34 7.17
C ALA A 71 -4.73 20.26 7.53
N PRO A 72 -4.02 20.81 6.52
CA PRO A 72 -2.84 21.62 6.78
C PRO A 72 -3.22 22.90 7.55
N ARG A 73 -2.44 23.20 8.58
CA ARG A 73 -2.54 24.46 9.33
C ARG A 73 -1.49 25.44 8.79
N GLY A 74 -1.73 26.01 7.61
CA GLY A 74 -0.80 26.95 6.96
C GLY A 74 -0.67 26.74 5.45
N PRO A 75 0.38 27.32 4.82
CA PRO A 75 0.68 27.08 3.41
C PRO A 75 0.81 25.58 3.16
N ALA A 76 0.28 25.10 2.04
CA ALA A 76 0.36 23.68 1.72
C ALA A 76 1.84 23.28 1.54
N PRO A 77 2.37 22.35 2.36
CA PRO A 77 3.72 21.85 2.15
C PRO A 77 3.79 21.04 0.83
N PRO A 78 5.00 20.81 0.29
CA PRO A 78 5.19 19.84 -0.79
C PRO A 78 4.55 18.49 -0.41
N GLN A 79 3.89 17.83 -1.36
CA GLN A 79 3.17 16.59 -1.06
C GLN A 79 4.18 15.45 -0.86
N HIS A 80 4.15 14.84 0.32
CA HIS A 80 4.89 13.61 0.60
C HIS A 80 3.94 12.42 0.61
N HIS A 81 4.35 11.33 -0.05
CA HIS A 81 3.58 10.11 -0.21
C HIS A 81 4.37 8.93 0.33
N VAL A 82 3.78 8.21 1.28
CA VAL A 82 4.33 6.94 1.77
C VAL A 82 3.56 5.82 1.08
N VAL A 83 4.27 4.98 0.33
CA VAL A 83 3.71 3.81 -0.35
C VAL A 83 4.16 2.57 0.38
N TYR A 84 3.20 1.86 0.97
CA TYR A 84 3.42 0.70 1.82
C TYR A 84 2.92 -0.58 1.13
N PHE A 85 3.79 -1.59 1.10
CA PHE A 85 3.52 -2.95 0.61
C PHE A 85 3.46 -3.90 1.83
N PRO A 86 2.26 -4.36 2.23
CA PRO A 86 2.07 -5.26 3.37
C PRO A 86 2.70 -6.64 3.24
N GLY A 87 2.81 -7.32 4.38
CA GLY A 87 3.32 -8.68 4.51
C GLY A 87 2.27 -9.76 4.34
N ASP A 88 2.65 -11.00 4.69
CA ASP A 88 1.68 -12.07 4.92
C ASP A 88 0.75 -11.72 6.09
N VAL A 89 -0.39 -12.40 6.15
CA VAL A 89 -1.43 -12.29 7.19
C VAL A 89 -2.17 -10.95 7.19
N GLN A 90 -1.47 -9.83 6.95
CA GLN A 90 -2.05 -8.49 6.95
C GLN A 90 -3.15 -8.37 5.89
N ASN A 91 -4.29 -7.84 6.30
CA ASN A 91 -5.41 -7.52 5.45
C ASN A 91 -6.19 -6.34 6.05
N TYR A 92 -7.33 -6.00 5.44
CA TYR A 92 -8.25 -5.08 6.07
C TYR A 92 -8.78 -5.62 7.40
N HIS A 93 -9.06 -4.71 8.32
CA HIS A 93 -9.49 -5.06 9.67
C HIS A 93 -10.73 -5.96 9.69
N ASP A 94 -11.74 -5.68 8.86
CA ASP A 94 -12.97 -6.48 8.74
C ASP A 94 -12.70 -7.90 8.25
N ILE A 95 -11.72 -8.08 7.35
CA ILE A 95 -11.31 -9.40 6.87
C ILE A 95 -10.53 -10.16 7.94
N MET A 96 -9.60 -9.49 8.62
CA MET A 96 -8.77 -10.12 9.67
C MET A 96 -9.61 -10.53 10.88
N SER A 97 -10.52 -9.66 11.34
CA SER A 97 -11.40 -9.91 12.50
C SER A 97 -12.26 -11.16 12.34
N CYS A 98 -12.63 -11.49 11.09
CA CYS A 98 -13.45 -12.65 10.77
C CYS A 98 -12.61 -13.91 10.45
N HIS A 99 -11.28 -13.83 10.44
CA HIS A 99 -10.43 -14.93 10.02
C HIS A 99 -10.22 -15.94 11.16
N PRO A 100 -10.40 -17.26 10.95
CA PRO A 100 -10.36 -18.26 12.03
C PRO A 100 -9.03 -18.32 12.81
N GLU A 101 -7.90 -18.16 12.13
CA GLU A 101 -6.56 -18.20 12.77
C GLU A 101 -5.89 -16.83 12.95
N ASN A 102 -6.16 -15.89 12.04
CA ASN A 102 -5.39 -14.65 11.92
C ASN A 102 -6.04 -13.46 12.66
N PHE A 103 -7.22 -13.63 13.26
CA PHE A 103 -7.92 -12.57 14.02
C PHE A 103 -7.06 -12.01 15.15
N GLN A 104 -6.20 -12.83 15.78
CA GLN A 104 -5.27 -12.37 16.81
C GLN A 104 -4.30 -11.27 16.32
N TRP A 105 -4.07 -11.17 15.01
CA TRP A 105 -3.20 -10.18 14.37
C TRP A 105 -3.97 -8.98 13.81
N GLU A 106 -5.28 -8.83 14.08
CA GLU A 106 -6.13 -7.77 13.52
C GLU A 106 -5.66 -6.34 13.84
N HIS A 107 -4.86 -6.18 14.90
CA HIS A 107 -4.23 -4.92 15.25
C HIS A 107 -3.15 -4.49 14.23
N TRP A 108 -2.65 -5.40 13.40
CA TRP A 108 -1.76 -5.14 12.27
C TRP A 108 -2.51 -5.03 10.93
N SER A 109 -3.80 -4.72 10.95
CA SER A 109 -4.56 -4.48 9.73
C SER A 109 -4.03 -3.29 8.92
N PHE A 110 -4.43 -3.20 7.67
CA PHE A 110 -4.03 -2.09 6.79
C PHE A 110 -4.36 -0.71 7.36
N GLU A 111 -5.54 -0.54 7.97
CA GLU A 111 -5.94 0.71 8.61
C GLU A 111 -5.05 1.07 9.80
N ASN A 112 -4.76 0.08 10.67
CA ASN A 112 -3.96 0.32 11.86
C ASN A 112 -2.50 0.61 11.50
N VAL A 113 -1.92 -0.15 10.57
CA VAL A 113 -0.56 0.11 10.08
C VAL A 113 -0.47 1.45 9.37
N ALA A 114 -1.46 1.80 8.53
CA ALA A 114 -1.48 3.13 7.92
C ALA A 114 -1.57 4.26 8.97
N THR A 115 -2.28 4.04 10.09
CA THR A 115 -2.26 4.98 11.24
C THR A 115 -0.86 5.10 11.85
N LEU A 116 -0.16 3.99 12.06
CA LEU A 116 1.21 3.98 12.59
C LEU A 116 2.16 4.73 11.65
N LEU A 117 2.07 4.48 10.35
CA LEU A 117 2.86 5.18 9.33
C LEU A 117 2.56 6.68 9.30
N ALA A 118 1.31 7.11 9.45
CA ALA A 118 0.96 8.53 9.51
C ALA A 118 1.54 9.26 10.74
N ARG A 119 1.77 8.55 11.85
CA ARG A 119 2.47 9.11 13.02
C ARG A 119 3.96 9.31 12.75
N ARG A 120 4.58 8.37 12.03
CA ARG A 120 6.00 8.40 11.66
C ARG A 120 6.30 9.42 10.56
N PHE A 121 5.40 9.53 9.58
CA PHE A 121 5.50 10.44 8.45
C PHE A 121 4.39 11.49 8.54
N PRO A 122 4.47 12.45 9.48
CA PRO A 122 3.42 13.44 9.69
C PRO A 122 3.17 14.26 8.41
N ASN A 123 1.92 14.65 8.19
CA ASN A 123 1.47 15.41 7.01
C ASN A 123 1.63 14.68 5.65
N SER A 124 1.85 13.36 5.66
CA SER A 124 2.02 12.58 4.43
C SER A 124 0.74 11.84 4.04
N PHE A 125 0.57 11.59 2.75
CA PHE A 125 -0.46 10.67 2.25
C PHE A 125 0.04 9.23 2.38
N ILE A 126 -0.70 8.38 3.07
CA ILE A 126 -0.31 6.96 3.22
C ILE A 126 -1.13 6.13 2.25
N TRP A 127 -0.43 5.39 1.40
CA TRP A 127 -0.98 4.48 0.40
C TRP A 127 -0.59 3.06 0.77
N VAL A 128 -1.56 2.22 1.12
CA VAL A 128 -1.34 0.79 1.27
C VAL A 128 -1.72 0.11 -0.03
N VAL A 129 -0.76 -0.56 -0.67
CA VAL A 129 -0.97 -1.31 -1.91
C VAL A 129 -1.17 -2.78 -1.57
N LYS A 130 -2.41 -3.25 -1.61
CA LYS A 130 -2.73 -4.66 -1.35
C LYS A 130 -2.17 -5.53 -2.47
N CYS A 131 -1.64 -6.70 -2.11
CA CYS A 131 -1.21 -7.70 -3.07
C CYS A 131 -2.37 -8.14 -4.00
N SER A 132 -2.06 -8.48 -5.25
CA SER A 132 -3.08 -8.81 -6.25
C SER A 132 -3.79 -10.13 -5.96
N ARG A 133 -3.11 -11.05 -5.26
CA ARG A 133 -3.67 -12.33 -4.82
C ARG A 133 -3.29 -12.64 -3.38
N MET A 134 -4.23 -13.15 -2.58
CA MET A 134 -4.00 -13.66 -1.23
C MET A 134 -4.19 -15.18 -1.24
N HIS A 135 -3.10 -15.95 -1.34
CA HIS A 135 -3.17 -17.40 -1.37
C HIS A 135 -3.44 -17.99 0.03
N LEU A 136 -4.36 -18.95 0.11
CA LEU A 136 -4.83 -19.55 1.38
C LEU A 136 -5.24 -18.51 2.44
N HIS A 137 -5.71 -17.33 2.01
CA HIS A 137 -6.07 -16.20 2.88
C HIS A 137 -4.94 -15.75 3.83
N LYS A 138 -3.68 -16.08 3.53
CA LYS A 138 -2.53 -15.86 4.41
C LYS A 138 -1.30 -15.35 3.66
N PHE A 139 -1.00 -15.93 2.50
CA PHE A 139 0.20 -15.62 1.74
C PHE A 139 -0.07 -14.52 0.73
N SER A 140 0.63 -13.40 0.87
CA SER A 140 0.54 -12.29 -0.08
C SER A 140 1.21 -12.66 -1.40
N CYS A 141 0.60 -12.37 -2.54
CA CYS A 141 1.21 -12.62 -3.84
C CYS A 141 1.18 -11.33 -4.67
N TYR A 142 2.35 -10.76 -4.92
CA TYR A 142 2.51 -9.52 -5.68
C TYR A 142 2.66 -9.78 -7.17
N ASP A 143 1.76 -10.61 -7.73
CA ASP A 143 1.85 -11.11 -9.11
C ASP A 143 1.83 -9.98 -10.16
N ASN A 144 1.32 -8.79 -9.82
CA ASN A 144 1.34 -7.61 -10.69
C ASN A 144 2.67 -6.84 -10.68
N PHE A 145 3.54 -7.11 -9.70
CA PHE A 145 4.84 -6.47 -9.55
C PHE A 145 5.98 -7.42 -9.87
N VAL A 146 5.86 -8.72 -9.58
CA VAL A 146 6.93 -9.69 -9.77
C VAL A 146 6.36 -11.07 -10.11
N ALA A 147 7.02 -11.78 -11.02
CA ALA A 147 6.71 -13.17 -11.31
C ALA A 147 6.86 -13.99 -10.02
N SER A 148 5.86 -14.81 -9.69
CA SER A 148 5.84 -15.50 -8.41
C SER A 148 5.26 -16.90 -8.53
N ASN A 149 5.71 -17.80 -7.66
CA ASN A 149 5.10 -19.13 -7.54
C ASN A 149 3.75 -19.08 -6.79
N MET A 150 3.16 -20.25 -6.52
CA MET A 150 1.85 -20.35 -5.86
C MET A 150 1.78 -19.65 -4.50
N PHE A 151 2.89 -19.60 -3.76
CA PHE A 151 3.00 -19.00 -2.42
C PHE A 151 3.57 -17.58 -2.43
N GLY A 152 3.75 -16.97 -3.60
CA GLY A 152 4.28 -15.61 -3.70
C GLY A 152 5.79 -15.52 -3.53
N ALA A 153 6.54 -16.62 -3.68
CA ALA A 153 8.00 -16.54 -3.74
C ALA A 153 8.41 -15.98 -5.12
N PRO A 154 9.26 -14.93 -5.16
CA PRO A 154 9.51 -14.17 -6.38
C PRO A 154 10.56 -14.83 -7.28
N GLU A 155 10.44 -14.56 -8.58
CA GLU A 155 11.48 -14.71 -9.58
C GLU A 155 11.71 -13.32 -10.19
N HIS A 156 12.83 -12.70 -9.81
CA HIS A 156 13.13 -11.33 -10.21
C HIS A 156 13.67 -11.25 -11.63
N SER A 157 13.25 -10.24 -12.39
CA SER A 157 13.78 -9.93 -13.72
C SER A 157 14.06 -8.44 -13.89
N THR A 158 14.80 -8.06 -14.93
CA THR A 158 15.13 -6.64 -15.20
C THR A 158 14.04 -5.90 -15.97
N ASP A 159 12.99 -6.58 -16.42
CA ASP A 159 12.04 -6.10 -17.44
C ASP A 159 10.57 -6.44 -17.16
N PHE A 160 10.22 -6.88 -15.95
CA PHE A 160 8.84 -7.24 -15.59
C PHE A 160 7.85 -6.07 -15.70
N GLY A 161 8.34 -4.84 -15.50
CA GLY A 161 7.59 -3.60 -15.61
C GLY A 161 6.97 -3.11 -14.29
N ALA A 162 7.51 -3.53 -13.15
CA ALA A 162 7.12 -3.09 -11.82
C ALA A 162 7.15 -1.56 -11.67
N PHE A 163 8.18 -0.88 -12.17
CA PHE A 163 8.25 0.60 -12.10
C PHE A 163 7.15 1.28 -12.89
N LYS A 164 6.90 0.81 -14.13
CA LYS A 164 5.81 1.31 -14.97
C LYS A 164 4.46 1.05 -14.31
N HIS A 165 4.30 -0.14 -13.74
CA HIS A 165 3.07 -0.52 -13.05
C HIS A 165 2.82 0.38 -11.83
N LEU A 166 3.81 0.54 -10.94
CA LEU A 166 3.69 1.41 -9.76
C LEU A 166 3.37 2.86 -10.13
N HIS A 167 4.08 3.40 -11.12
CA HIS A 167 3.86 4.77 -11.60
C HIS A 167 2.41 4.97 -12.09
N ALA A 168 1.95 4.11 -13.00
CA ALA A 168 0.60 4.18 -13.55
C ALA A 168 -0.47 3.96 -12.46
N LEU A 169 -0.21 3.04 -11.52
CA LEU A 169 -1.08 2.75 -10.39
C LEU A 169 -1.29 4.01 -9.53
N LEU A 170 -0.22 4.72 -9.18
CA LEU A 170 -0.29 5.97 -8.40
C LEU A 170 -0.98 7.09 -9.18
N VAL A 171 -0.67 7.27 -10.48
CA VAL A 171 -1.35 8.25 -11.35
C VAL A 171 -2.86 8.03 -11.33
N ASN A 172 -3.29 6.78 -11.51
CA ASN A 172 -4.71 6.42 -11.53
C ASN A 172 -5.34 6.54 -10.14
N ALA A 173 -4.65 6.11 -9.08
CA ALA A 173 -5.11 6.26 -7.70
C ALA A 173 -5.33 7.73 -7.32
N PHE A 174 -4.42 8.61 -7.71
CA PHE A 174 -4.51 10.06 -7.45
C PHE A 174 -5.73 10.66 -8.14
N ARG A 175 -5.94 10.32 -9.43
CA ARG A 175 -7.10 10.75 -10.20
C ARG A 175 -8.42 10.28 -9.58
N LEU A 176 -8.50 8.98 -9.24
CA LEU A 176 -9.69 8.39 -8.63
C LEU A 176 -9.99 9.05 -7.28
N SER A 177 -8.98 9.23 -6.45
CA SER A 177 -9.11 9.87 -5.13
C SER A 177 -9.58 11.31 -5.27
N GLN A 178 -9.00 12.09 -6.19
CA GLN A 178 -9.42 13.46 -6.44
C GLN A 178 -10.90 13.54 -6.88
N ASN A 179 -11.32 12.67 -7.79
CA ASN A 179 -12.72 12.62 -8.25
C ASN A 179 -13.69 12.28 -7.11
N ILE A 180 -13.33 11.33 -6.24
CA ILE A 180 -14.15 10.95 -5.09
C ILE A 180 -14.26 12.11 -4.10
N LEU A 181 -13.14 12.78 -3.79
CA LEU A 181 -13.12 13.92 -2.87
C LEU A 181 -13.89 15.14 -3.42
N LEU A 182 -13.82 15.39 -4.73
CA LEU A 182 -14.57 16.46 -5.37
C LEU A 182 -16.08 16.17 -5.40
N SER A 183 -16.48 14.95 -5.77
CA SER A 183 -17.91 14.59 -5.86
C SER A 183 -18.62 14.69 -4.51
N GLN A 184 -17.94 14.35 -3.40
CA GLN A 184 -18.52 14.45 -2.07
C GLN A 184 -18.64 15.89 -1.58
N LYS A 185 -17.71 16.78 -1.94
CA LYS A 185 -17.86 18.22 -1.65
C LYS A 185 -19.11 18.80 -2.31
N ILE A 186 -19.41 18.37 -3.54
CA ILE A 186 -20.63 18.80 -4.25
C ILE A 186 -21.88 18.29 -3.51
N VAL A 187 -21.91 17.00 -3.13
CA VAL A 187 -23.05 16.43 -2.39
C VAL A 187 -23.27 17.11 -1.02
N HIS A 188 -22.20 17.45 -0.29
CA HIS A 188 -22.30 18.12 1.01
C HIS A 188 -22.55 19.64 0.90
N GLY A 189 -22.14 20.27 -0.21
CA GLY A 189 -22.42 21.68 -0.52
C GLY A 189 -23.89 21.92 -0.90
N VAL A 190 -24.44 21.08 -1.77
CA VAL A 190 -25.85 21.16 -2.19
C VAL A 190 -26.82 20.95 -1.01
N SER A 191 -26.41 20.18 0.01
CA SER A 191 -27.20 19.99 1.23
C SER A 191 -27.29 21.24 2.13
N LYS A 192 -26.29 22.14 2.10
CA LYS A 192 -26.31 23.39 2.88
C LYS A 192 -27.19 24.47 2.24
N ASP A 193 -27.25 24.51 0.91
CA ASP A 193 -28.04 25.52 0.18
C ASP A 193 -29.54 25.19 0.14
N ALA A 194 -29.92 23.93 0.32
CA ALA A 194 -31.33 23.50 0.39
C ALA A 194 -32.07 23.93 1.68
N LYS A 195 -31.38 24.53 2.67
CA LYS A 195 -31.99 25.03 3.93
C LYS A 195 -32.21 26.55 3.97
N ILE A 196 -31.89 27.29 2.90
CA ILE A 196 -32.17 28.73 2.78
C ILE A 196 -33.08 28.99 1.56
N ALA A 197 -34.21 28.28 1.47
CA ALA A 197 -35.25 28.59 0.50
C ALA A 197 -36.63 28.11 0.96
N ALA A 198 -37.02 28.48 2.19
CA ALA A 198 -38.39 28.28 2.65
C ALA A 198 -38.78 29.35 3.66
N CYS A 199 -38.80 30.61 3.21
CA CYS A 199 -39.67 31.63 3.81
C CYS A 199 -39.83 32.85 2.88
N LYS A 200 -41.11 33.11 2.56
CA LYS A 200 -41.73 34.34 2.04
C LYS A 200 -42.10 34.40 0.54
N LEU A 201 -43.35 33.95 0.32
CA LEU A 201 -44.48 34.68 -0.29
C LEU A 201 -44.44 35.05 -1.79
N GLN A 202 -45.41 34.48 -2.51
CA GLN A 202 -45.96 34.95 -3.79
C GLN A 202 -46.76 36.28 -3.63
N PRO A 203 -47.44 36.80 -4.67
CA PRO A 203 -46.90 37.52 -5.83
C PRO A 203 -47.63 38.87 -6.06
N GLN A 204 -47.09 39.83 -6.85
CA GLN A 204 -47.90 40.65 -7.80
C GLN A 204 -47.12 41.69 -8.64
N SER A 205 -47.35 41.60 -9.96
CA SER A 205 -47.62 42.66 -10.97
C SER A 205 -46.60 43.76 -11.35
N VAL A 206 -46.02 43.59 -12.57
CA VAL A 206 -45.82 44.49 -13.77
C VAL A 206 -45.30 45.96 -13.64
N PRO A 207 -44.81 46.63 -14.72
CA PRO A 207 -43.46 47.22 -14.78
C PRO A 207 -43.47 48.76 -15.00
N THR A 208 -42.29 49.43 -15.01
CA THR A 208 -41.89 50.60 -15.85
C THR A 208 -40.61 51.25 -15.27
N THR A 209 -39.48 51.22 -16.00
CA THR A 209 -38.83 52.30 -16.79
C THR A 209 -37.72 53.09 -16.07
N ASN A 210 -36.58 53.14 -16.76
CA ASN A 210 -35.53 54.18 -16.80
C ASN A 210 -34.59 54.41 -15.60
N GLY A 211 -33.28 54.33 -15.90
CA GLY A 211 -32.25 55.14 -15.23
C GLY A 211 -30.92 54.42 -14.99
N CYS A 212 -29.92 54.72 -15.82
CA CYS A 212 -28.53 54.29 -15.63
C CYS A 212 -27.74 55.39 -14.89
N SER A 213 -26.98 55.06 -13.84
CA SER A 213 -25.59 55.50 -13.56
C SER A 213 -25.16 55.36 -12.08
N SER A 214 -24.22 54.42 -11.86
CA SER A 214 -22.94 54.47 -11.12
C SER A 214 -22.78 54.98 -9.67
N THR A 215 -21.98 54.16 -8.92
CA THR A 215 -21.07 54.43 -7.77
C THR A 215 -21.72 54.75 -6.41
N GLU A 216 -21.31 54.23 -5.25
CA GLU A 216 -20.21 53.35 -4.81
C GLU A 216 -20.54 52.88 -3.38
N GLY A 217 -20.05 51.71 -2.96
CA GLY A 217 -20.18 51.24 -1.58
C GLY A 217 -19.96 49.74 -1.37
N GLU A 218 -18.96 49.16 -2.06
CA GLU A 218 -18.49 47.80 -1.78
C GLU A 218 -17.85 47.77 -0.39
N ARG A 219 -18.45 47.00 0.52
CA ARG A 219 -17.74 46.43 1.66
C ARG A 219 -17.60 44.94 1.39
N ASP A 220 -16.45 44.61 0.81
CA ASP A 220 -15.89 43.27 0.87
C ASP A 220 -15.67 42.86 2.32
N CYS A 221 -16.18 41.68 2.68
CA CYS A 221 -15.63 40.88 3.75
C CYS A 221 -15.45 39.45 3.25
N GLU A 222 -14.21 39.16 2.87
CA GLU A 222 -13.69 37.85 2.54
C GLU A 222 -13.89 36.85 3.69
N CYS A 223 -14.18 35.60 3.36
CA CYS A 223 -13.28 34.46 3.59
C CYS A 223 -14.07 33.15 3.45
N SER A 224 -13.97 32.52 2.29
CA SER A 224 -14.25 31.09 2.15
C SER A 224 -13.05 30.46 1.47
N ASN A 225 -12.11 29.96 2.28
CA ASN A 225 -10.89 29.29 1.84
C ASN A 225 -11.25 28.01 1.05
N ASN A 226 -11.23 28.13 -0.27
CA ASN A 226 -11.34 27.03 -1.22
C ASN A 226 -10.03 26.22 -1.26
N SER A 227 -9.83 25.31 -0.31
CA SER A 227 -8.76 24.29 -0.38
C SER A 227 -9.30 23.01 -1.03
N ALA A 228 -9.26 22.94 -2.36
CA ALA A 228 -9.35 21.66 -3.06
C ALA A 228 -8.01 20.93 -2.93
N MET A 229 -7.99 19.78 -2.26
CA MET A 229 -6.85 18.88 -2.26
C MET A 229 -6.63 18.39 -3.70
N ASN A 230 -5.59 18.91 -4.36
CA ASN A 230 -5.22 18.53 -5.72
C ASN A 230 -3.97 17.67 -5.67
N PHE A 231 -4.08 16.41 -6.04
CA PHE A 231 -2.92 15.52 -6.13
C PHE A 231 -2.01 15.96 -7.28
N ILE A 232 -0.71 16.07 -6.99
CA ILE A 232 0.29 16.38 -8.00
C ILE A 232 0.77 15.05 -8.62
N ILE A 233 0.93 15.01 -9.94
CA ILE A 233 1.31 13.78 -10.65
C ILE A 233 2.66 13.23 -10.15
N PRO A 234 2.82 11.89 -9.99
CA PRO A 234 4.06 11.29 -9.47
C PRO A 234 5.35 11.66 -10.22
N SER A 235 5.27 12.02 -11.51
CA SER A 235 6.43 12.44 -12.32
C SER A 235 6.77 13.93 -12.23
N ALA A 236 6.05 14.73 -11.41
CA ALA A 236 6.36 16.15 -11.24
C ALA A 236 7.59 16.32 -10.34
N VAL A 237 8.78 16.34 -10.95
CA VAL A 237 10.06 16.40 -10.22
C VAL A 237 10.13 17.63 -9.30
N GLY A 238 10.42 17.40 -8.01
CA GLY A 238 10.59 18.46 -7.01
C GLY A 238 9.29 19.02 -6.41
N ALA A 239 8.13 18.68 -6.97
CA ALA A 239 6.82 19.08 -6.43
C ALA A 239 6.20 18.04 -5.49
N VAL A 240 6.64 16.78 -5.63
CA VAL A 240 6.24 15.63 -4.81
C VAL A 240 7.45 14.82 -4.37
N SER A 241 7.27 14.06 -3.30
CA SER A 241 8.28 13.10 -2.84
C SER A 241 7.63 11.81 -2.37
N PHE A 242 8.37 10.71 -2.47
CA PHE A 242 7.91 9.38 -2.13
C PHE A 242 8.85 8.68 -1.16
N THR A 243 8.27 7.95 -0.21
CA THR A 243 8.94 6.93 0.59
C THR A 243 8.29 5.59 0.29
N LEU A 244 9.09 4.59 -0.07
CA LEU A 244 8.60 3.23 -0.32
C LEU A 244 8.92 2.35 0.88
N ILE A 245 7.95 1.56 1.33
CA ILE A 245 8.10 0.68 2.49
C ILE A 245 7.57 -0.69 2.13
N GLY A 246 8.39 -1.71 2.24
CA GLY A 246 8.00 -3.10 2.12
C GLY A 246 8.14 -3.77 3.47
N PHE A 247 7.10 -4.50 3.90
CA PHE A 247 7.16 -5.30 5.11
C PHE A 247 7.06 -6.78 4.79
N SER A 248 7.90 -7.63 5.40
CA SER A 248 7.83 -9.08 5.25
C SER A 248 7.85 -9.48 3.78
N LYS A 249 6.76 -10.04 3.24
CA LYS A 249 6.64 -10.37 1.82
C LYS A 249 6.53 -9.14 0.91
N GLY A 250 6.09 -7.99 1.40
CA GLY A 250 6.07 -6.74 0.63
C GLY A 250 7.46 -6.31 0.13
N CYS A 251 8.54 -6.74 0.79
CA CYS A 251 9.92 -6.50 0.36
C CYS A 251 10.23 -7.07 -1.02
N VAL A 252 9.50 -8.09 -1.50
CA VAL A 252 9.71 -8.64 -2.85
C VAL A 252 9.39 -7.61 -3.94
N VAL A 253 8.48 -6.67 -3.67
CA VAL A 253 8.19 -5.56 -4.60
C VAL A 253 9.39 -4.62 -4.66
N LEU A 254 9.95 -4.26 -3.51
CA LEU A 254 11.13 -3.40 -3.44
C LEU A 254 12.33 -4.03 -4.15
N ASN A 255 12.58 -5.32 -3.90
CA ASN A 255 13.64 -6.07 -4.56
C ASN A 255 13.46 -6.02 -6.09
N GLN A 256 12.25 -6.29 -6.58
CA GLN A 256 11.94 -6.24 -8.00
C GLN A 256 12.17 -4.85 -8.61
N LEU A 257 11.80 -3.78 -7.90
CA LEU A 257 12.11 -2.41 -8.34
C LEU A 257 13.63 -2.23 -8.49
N LEU A 258 14.45 -2.76 -7.60
CA LEU A 258 15.91 -2.64 -7.72
C LEU A 258 16.43 -3.25 -9.04
N TYR A 259 15.99 -4.46 -9.41
CA TYR A 259 16.39 -5.09 -10.68
C TYR A 259 15.99 -4.27 -11.91
N GLU A 260 14.94 -3.47 -11.81
CA GLU A 260 14.42 -2.65 -12.90
C GLU A 260 14.98 -1.23 -12.94
N LEU A 261 15.81 -0.80 -11.99
CA LEU A 261 16.31 0.59 -11.92
C LEU A 261 16.93 1.07 -13.23
N LYS A 262 17.72 0.21 -13.89
CA LYS A 262 18.36 0.54 -15.17
C LYS A 262 17.35 0.75 -16.30
N GLU A 263 16.29 -0.06 -16.35
CA GLU A 263 15.22 0.09 -17.34
C GLU A 263 14.32 1.29 -17.02
N ALA A 264 14.04 1.56 -15.74
CA ALA A 264 13.26 2.71 -15.29
C ALA A 264 13.90 4.05 -15.71
N LYS A 265 15.24 4.15 -15.65
CA LYS A 265 15.99 5.34 -16.11
C LYS A 265 15.83 5.63 -17.61
N LYS A 266 15.38 4.66 -18.43
CA LYS A 266 15.23 4.84 -19.89
C LYS A 266 13.91 5.51 -20.28
N ASP A 267 12.87 5.33 -19.48
CA ASP A 267 11.55 5.93 -19.75
C ASP A 267 11.39 7.23 -18.95
N LYS A 268 10.95 8.30 -19.63
CA LYS A 268 10.93 9.65 -19.04
C LYS A 268 10.04 9.76 -17.80
N ASN A 269 8.90 9.05 -17.78
CA ASN A 269 7.93 9.17 -16.69
C ASN A 269 8.41 8.40 -15.45
N THR A 270 8.95 7.20 -15.67
CA THR A 270 9.50 6.36 -14.60
C THR A 270 10.82 6.89 -14.06
N ASP A 271 11.70 7.46 -14.90
CA ASP A 271 12.90 8.18 -14.46
C ASP A 271 12.55 9.42 -13.61
N ALA A 272 11.55 10.21 -14.04
CA ALA A 272 11.07 11.34 -13.27
C ALA A 272 10.43 10.91 -11.92
N PHE A 273 9.70 9.79 -11.91
CA PHE A 273 9.17 9.21 -10.68
C PHE A 273 10.28 8.71 -9.75
N LEU A 274 11.29 8.02 -10.30
CA LEU A 274 12.45 7.55 -9.55
C LEU A 274 13.17 8.70 -8.81
N LYS A 275 13.34 9.85 -9.47
CA LYS A 275 13.94 11.07 -8.86
C LYS A 275 13.14 11.65 -7.70
N ASN A 276 11.85 11.32 -7.61
CA ASN A 276 10.99 11.75 -6.51
C ASN A 276 11.00 10.77 -5.32
N ILE A 277 11.56 9.57 -5.47
CA ILE A 277 11.75 8.64 -4.35
C ILE A 277 12.91 9.16 -3.49
N LYS A 278 12.68 9.29 -2.19
CA LYS A 278 13.67 9.81 -1.22
C LYS A 278 14.24 8.72 -0.34
N ALA A 279 13.41 7.76 0.07
CA ALA A 279 13.83 6.69 0.94
C ALA A 279 13.11 5.38 0.59
N ILE A 280 13.78 4.25 0.84
CA ILE A 280 13.22 2.91 0.75
C ILE A 280 13.51 2.16 2.06
N TYR A 281 12.46 1.57 2.64
CA TYR A 281 12.50 0.82 3.88
C TYR A 281 12.16 -0.65 3.64
N TRP A 282 13.11 -1.53 3.95
CA TRP A 282 12.88 -2.97 4.09
C TRP A 282 12.62 -3.28 5.55
N LEU A 283 11.36 -3.61 5.87
CA LEU A 283 10.93 -3.96 7.22
C LEU A 283 10.79 -5.47 7.34
N ASP A 284 11.75 -6.08 8.01
CA ASP A 284 11.82 -7.49 8.38
C ASP A 284 11.48 -8.44 7.22
N GLY A 285 12.19 -8.25 6.11
CA GLY A 285 11.94 -8.93 4.84
C GLY A 285 12.03 -10.45 4.94
N GLY A 286 11.05 -11.14 4.34
CA GLY A 286 10.97 -12.59 4.36
C GLY A 286 9.90 -13.15 3.43
N HIS A 287 10.16 -14.31 2.83
CA HIS A 287 9.18 -15.05 2.02
C HIS A 287 9.45 -16.56 2.05
N SER A 288 8.55 -17.34 1.45
CA SER A 288 8.61 -18.82 1.43
C SER A 288 9.58 -19.42 0.40
N GLY A 289 10.43 -18.59 -0.22
CA GLY A 289 11.44 -19.03 -1.18
C GLY A 289 12.76 -19.37 -0.49
N GLY A 290 13.64 -20.09 -1.19
CA GLY A 290 14.93 -20.55 -0.64
C GLY A 290 16.11 -19.60 -0.83
N SER A 291 15.90 -18.44 -1.45
CA SER A 291 16.91 -17.41 -1.74
C SER A 291 16.24 -16.12 -2.20
N ASN A 292 17.03 -15.07 -2.40
CA ASN A 292 16.62 -13.77 -2.94
C ASN A 292 15.63 -13.02 -2.04
N THR A 293 15.73 -13.23 -0.72
CA THR A 293 15.03 -12.40 0.27
C THR A 293 15.63 -11.00 0.32
N TRP A 294 16.95 -10.89 0.17
CA TRP A 294 17.64 -9.62 -0.05
C TRP A 294 18.43 -9.66 -1.36
N VAL A 295 18.57 -8.51 -2.02
CA VAL A 295 19.30 -8.41 -3.29
C VAL A 295 20.80 -8.46 -3.01
N THR A 296 21.52 -9.46 -3.54
CA THR A 296 22.97 -9.61 -3.28
C THR A 296 23.84 -9.45 -4.52
N TYR A 297 23.26 -8.86 -5.58
CA TYR A 297 23.89 -8.66 -6.89
C TYR A 297 24.55 -7.28 -6.97
N PRO A 298 25.89 -7.19 -7.01
CA PRO A 298 26.60 -5.90 -6.96
C PRO A 298 26.22 -4.94 -8.09
N GLU A 299 25.95 -5.46 -9.29
CA GLU A 299 25.51 -4.65 -10.42
C GLU A 299 24.16 -3.98 -10.19
N VAL A 300 23.25 -4.64 -9.48
CA VAL A 300 21.93 -4.09 -9.12
C VAL A 300 22.06 -3.06 -8.00
N LEU A 301 22.84 -3.38 -6.96
CA LEU A 301 23.04 -2.47 -5.82
C LEU A 301 23.88 -1.23 -6.20
N LYS A 302 24.78 -1.35 -7.17
CA LYS A 302 25.49 -0.20 -7.73
C LYS A 302 24.55 0.79 -8.40
N GLU A 303 23.54 0.30 -9.11
CA GLU A 303 22.52 1.16 -9.72
C GLU A 303 21.69 1.90 -8.67
N LEU A 304 21.37 1.25 -7.55
CA LEU A 304 20.71 1.86 -6.39
C LEU A 304 21.60 2.93 -5.74
N ALA A 305 22.87 2.61 -5.47
CA ALA A 305 23.82 3.55 -4.86
C ALA A 305 23.94 4.87 -5.65
N GLN A 306 23.89 4.79 -6.99
CA GLN A 306 23.93 5.96 -7.87
C GLN A 306 22.67 6.84 -7.85
N THR A 307 21.56 6.37 -7.26
CA THR A 307 20.32 7.16 -7.16
C THR A 307 20.35 8.19 -6.04
N GLY A 308 21.17 7.98 -5.00
CA GLY A 308 21.15 8.80 -3.79
C GLY A 308 19.88 8.64 -2.93
N ILE A 309 19.11 7.57 -3.15
CA ILE A 309 17.96 7.22 -2.30
C ILE A 309 18.46 6.70 -0.95
N GLU A 310 17.87 7.19 0.15
CA GLU A 310 18.14 6.71 1.50
C GLU A 310 17.69 5.24 1.65
N VAL A 311 18.57 4.40 2.19
CA VAL A 311 18.31 2.96 2.36
C VAL A 311 18.19 2.64 3.84
N HIS A 312 17.06 2.02 4.20
CA HIS A 312 16.77 1.60 5.56
C HIS A 312 16.49 0.10 5.60
N ALA A 313 17.27 -0.63 6.37
CA ALA A 313 17.08 -2.05 6.64
C ALA A 313 16.77 -2.23 8.13
N HIS A 314 15.55 -2.62 8.44
CA HIS A 314 15.14 -2.92 9.81
C HIS A 314 14.78 -4.39 9.89
N VAL A 315 15.47 -5.16 10.72
CA VAL A 315 15.32 -6.61 10.82
C VAL A 315 15.05 -7.03 12.25
N THR A 316 14.47 -8.22 12.42
CA THR A 316 14.30 -8.85 13.72
C THR A 316 14.94 -10.24 13.72
N PRO A 317 15.32 -10.77 14.90
CA PRO A 317 15.79 -12.16 15.03
C PRO A 317 14.86 -13.21 14.43
N TYR A 318 13.55 -12.91 14.32
CA TYR A 318 12.58 -13.82 13.69
C TYR A 318 12.90 -14.14 12.23
N GLN A 319 13.46 -13.20 11.47
CA GLN A 319 13.89 -13.44 10.09
C GLN A 319 15.36 -13.79 10.00
N VAL A 320 16.24 -12.92 10.52
CA VAL A 320 17.69 -13.02 10.22
C VAL A 320 18.41 -14.12 11.03
N PHE A 321 17.87 -14.53 12.18
CA PHE A 321 18.44 -15.62 12.99
C PHE A 321 17.68 -16.96 12.85
N ASP A 322 16.75 -17.06 11.89
CA ASP A 322 16.07 -18.33 11.60
C ASP A 322 17.05 -19.37 11.04
N THR A 323 17.37 -20.40 11.83
CA THR A 323 18.30 -21.46 11.42
C THR A 323 17.80 -22.30 10.26
N MET A 324 16.47 -22.43 10.11
CA MET A 324 15.84 -23.17 9.00
C MET A 324 15.84 -22.34 7.72
N ARG A 325 15.87 -21.01 7.83
CA ARG A 325 15.92 -20.05 6.72
C ARG A 325 17.18 -19.19 6.77
N SER A 326 18.31 -19.81 7.09
CA SER A 326 19.59 -19.12 7.36
C SER A 326 20.13 -18.26 6.21
N TRP A 327 19.62 -18.40 4.99
CA TRP A 327 19.97 -17.50 3.88
C TRP A 327 19.46 -16.08 4.12
N ILE A 328 18.38 -15.87 4.87
CA ILE A 328 17.80 -14.53 5.07
C ILE A 328 18.81 -13.61 5.77
N GLY A 329 19.40 -14.07 6.88
CA GLY A 329 20.46 -13.32 7.58
C GLY A 329 21.71 -13.13 6.73
N ARG A 330 22.18 -14.18 6.05
CA ARG A 330 23.37 -14.07 5.18
C ARG A 330 23.17 -13.11 4.00
N GLU A 331 22.00 -13.11 3.40
CA GLU A 331 21.66 -12.21 2.29
C GLU A 331 21.50 -10.77 2.78
N HIS A 332 20.90 -10.55 3.96
CA HIS A 332 20.83 -9.23 4.62
C HIS A 332 22.22 -8.67 4.89
N GLU A 333 23.09 -9.41 5.57
CA GLU A 333 24.48 -9.01 5.85
C GLU A 333 25.22 -8.63 4.56
N LYS A 334 25.06 -9.45 3.50
CA LYS A 334 25.67 -9.19 2.20
C LYS A 334 25.08 -7.97 1.49
N PHE A 335 23.77 -7.74 1.60
CA PHE A 335 23.11 -6.55 1.05
C PHE A 335 23.66 -5.27 1.68
N VAL A 336 23.78 -5.25 3.02
CA VAL A 336 24.36 -4.13 3.77
C VAL A 336 25.81 -3.91 3.35
N GLN A 337 26.63 -4.96 3.38
CA GLN A 337 28.05 -4.90 3.03
C GLN A 337 28.28 -4.31 1.64
N ILE A 338 27.56 -4.78 0.61
CA ILE A 338 27.75 -4.31 -0.76
C ILE A 338 27.37 -2.81 -0.89
N LEU A 339 26.32 -2.36 -0.21
CA LEU A 339 25.91 -0.96 -0.25
C LEU A 339 26.94 -0.04 0.43
N GLU A 340 27.49 -0.46 1.57
CA GLU A 340 28.57 0.25 2.25
C GLU A 340 29.84 0.31 1.37
N GLU A 341 30.18 -0.77 0.67
CA GLU A 341 31.30 -0.81 -0.29
C GLU A 341 31.10 0.18 -1.46
N PHE A 342 29.85 0.46 -1.84
CA PHE A 342 29.51 1.51 -2.82
C PHE A 342 29.35 2.91 -2.21
N GLY A 343 29.61 3.09 -0.92
CA GLY A 343 29.58 4.37 -0.22
C GLY A 343 28.17 4.86 0.13
N VAL A 344 27.19 3.95 0.21
CA VAL A 344 25.84 4.27 0.69
C VAL A 344 25.83 4.26 2.21
N GLU A 345 25.38 5.36 2.83
CA GLU A 345 25.07 5.39 4.26
C GLU A 345 23.73 4.68 4.50
N ILE A 346 23.80 3.38 4.76
CA ILE A 346 22.63 2.55 5.07
C ILE A 346 22.28 2.63 6.56
N ASN A 347 21.01 2.82 6.87
CA ASN A 347 20.49 2.69 8.23
C ASN A 347 20.09 1.22 8.47
N ASP A 348 21.02 0.43 8.99
CA ASP A 348 20.81 -0.97 9.35
C ASP A 348 20.52 -1.13 10.85
N GLN A 349 19.37 -1.71 11.21
CA GLN A 349 18.93 -1.87 12.59
C GLN A 349 18.37 -3.27 12.87
N LEU A 350 18.97 -3.96 13.84
CA LEU A 350 18.42 -5.16 14.45
C LEU A 350 17.55 -4.79 15.67
N HIS A 351 16.25 -5.00 15.56
CA HIS A 351 15.30 -4.77 16.64
C HIS A 351 15.09 -6.02 17.49
N PHE A 352 14.79 -5.84 18.77
CA PHE A 352 14.44 -6.94 19.69
C PHE A 352 15.55 -8.01 19.82
N ALA A 353 16.82 -7.61 19.77
CA ALA A 353 17.97 -8.53 19.79
C ALA A 353 18.03 -9.42 21.04
N ASP A 354 17.52 -8.93 22.17
CA ASP A 354 17.49 -9.66 23.45
C ASP A 354 16.24 -10.53 23.64
N ASP A 355 15.25 -10.41 22.73
CA ASP A 355 14.00 -11.15 22.82
C ASP A 355 14.10 -12.50 22.07
N VAL A 356 13.28 -13.47 22.49
CA VAL A 356 13.13 -14.73 21.75
C VAL A 356 12.48 -14.43 20.39
N PRO A 357 13.04 -14.94 19.26
CA PRO A 357 12.46 -14.75 17.93
C PRO A 357 10.97 -15.14 17.88
N SER A 358 10.10 -14.22 17.45
CA SER A 358 8.65 -14.44 17.45
C SER A 358 7.96 -13.69 16.32
N LEU A 359 6.79 -14.20 15.91
CA LEU A 359 5.94 -13.52 14.94
C LEU A 359 5.38 -12.20 15.50
N ASP A 360 5.28 -12.06 16.83
CA ASP A 360 4.92 -10.81 17.48
C ASP A 360 5.99 -9.72 17.21
N ASN A 361 7.26 -10.04 17.44
CA ASN A 361 8.38 -9.13 17.13
C ASN A 361 8.43 -8.78 15.64
N HIS A 362 8.17 -9.76 14.76
CA HIS A 362 8.07 -9.54 13.32
C HIS A 362 7.09 -8.41 12.99
N PHE A 363 5.88 -8.43 13.54
CA PHE A 363 4.93 -7.35 13.31
C PHE A 363 5.24 -6.07 14.09
N ARG A 364 5.74 -6.16 15.33
CA ARG A 364 6.08 -5.01 16.17
C ARG A 364 7.18 -4.13 15.59
N VAL A 365 7.92 -4.59 14.58
CA VAL A 365 8.85 -3.74 13.82
C VAL A 365 8.19 -2.43 13.35
N HIS A 366 6.89 -2.44 13.01
CA HIS A 366 6.13 -1.25 12.59
C HIS A 366 6.08 -0.14 13.64
N GLU A 367 6.21 -0.49 14.92
CA GLU A 367 6.17 0.47 16.02
C GLU A 367 7.51 1.15 16.25
N VAL A 368 8.62 0.48 15.91
CA VAL A 368 9.96 0.82 16.42
C VAL A 368 10.96 1.25 15.35
N PHE A 369 10.67 1.09 14.05
CA PHE A 369 11.61 1.40 12.96
C PHE A 369 11.98 2.88 12.81
#